data_AF-A0A534RHY7-F1
#
_entry.id   AF-A0A534RHY7-F1
#
_cell.length_a   1.000
_cell.length_b   1.000
_cell.length_c   1.000
_cell.angle_alpha   90.00
_cell.angle_beta   90.00
_cell.angle_gamma   90.00
#
_symmetry.space_group_name_H-M   'P 1'
#
loop_
_entity.id
_entity.type
_entity.pdbx_description
1 polymer ?
#
loop_
_entity_poly.entity_id
_entity_poly.type
_entity_poly.pdbx_seq_one_letter_code
_entity_poly.pdbx_strand_id
1 'polypeptide(L)'
;MHFLKRRPSKLWLTALRNRQEIIKAGLGRRELFKMGLLTGGGYLVAKSGLSAWASDGGSDECRLGSSPATTPFIDPLRIPPILPSRAESELTPAPQECPN
;
A
#
# COMPACT_ATOMS: atom_id res chain seq x y z
N MET A 1 11.70 -28.53 -20.26
CA MET A 1 11.78 -27.06 -20.36
C MET A 1 10.38 -26.50 -20.15
N HIS A 2 10.17 -25.70 -19.10
CA HIS A 2 8.86 -25.06 -18.88
C HIS A 2 8.76 -23.81 -19.75
N PHE A 3 7.88 -23.82 -20.75
CA PHE A 3 7.51 -22.62 -21.48
C PHE A 3 6.71 -21.71 -20.55
N LEU A 4 7.19 -20.48 -20.34
CA LEU A 4 6.43 -19.48 -19.61
C LEU A 4 5.12 -19.21 -20.37
N LYS A 5 3.99 -19.32 -19.66
CA LYS A 5 2.63 -19.12 -20.21
C LYS A 5 2.40 -17.71 -20.78
N ARG A 6 3.27 -16.75 -20.47
CA ARG A 6 3.27 -15.38 -20.99
C ARG A 6 4.69 -14.91 -21.29
N ARG A 7 4.84 -14.12 -22.37
CA ARG A 7 6.09 -13.43 -22.69
C ARG A 7 6.35 -12.35 -21.63
N PRO A 8 7.58 -12.24 -21.09
CA PRO A 8 7.90 -11.18 -20.15
C PRO A 8 7.79 -9.81 -20.81
N SER A 9 7.29 -8.81 -20.08
CA SER A 9 7.20 -7.45 -20.57
C SER A 9 8.60 -6.82 -20.73
N LYS A 10 8.72 -5.82 -21.61
CA LYS A 10 9.99 -5.09 -21.83
C LYS A 10 10.53 -4.48 -20.53
N LEU A 11 9.64 -3.95 -19.67
CA LEU A 11 10.00 -3.39 -18.37
C LEU A 11 10.57 -4.45 -17.42
N TRP A 12 9.99 -5.66 -17.43
CA TRP A 12 10.49 -6.77 -16.61
C TRP A 12 11.93 -7.16 -17.02
N LEU A 13 12.17 -7.29 -18.33
CA LEU A 13 13.50 -7.61 -18.87
C LEU A 13 14.53 -6.51 -18.55
N THR A 14 14.12 -5.25 -18.66
CA THR A 14 14.96 -4.10 -18.32
C THR A 14 15.30 -4.09 -16.83
N ALA A 15 14.31 -4.32 -15.97
CA ALA A 15 14.53 -4.39 -14.53
C ALA A 15 15.45 -5.54 -14.13
N LEU A 16 15.33 -6.70 -14.79
CA LEU A 16 16.25 -7.82 -14.59
C LEU A 16 17.69 -7.43 -14.97
N ARG A 17 17.88 -6.82 -16.14
CA ARG A 17 19.20 -6.38 -16.63
C ARG A 17 19.85 -5.37 -15.69
N ASN A 18 19.11 -4.36 -15.25
CA ASN A 18 19.63 -3.32 -14.34
C ASN A 18 20.04 -3.90 -12.98
N ARG A 19 19.31 -4.90 -12.45
CA ARG A 19 19.72 -5.60 -11.21
C ARG A 19 21.01 -6.39 -11.40
N GLN A 20 21.16 -7.05 -12.54
CA GLN A 20 22.41 -7.75 -12.86
C GLN A 20 23.58 -6.76 -12.96
N GLU A 21 23.37 -5.57 -13.50
CA GLU A 21 24.40 -4.53 -13.56
C GLU A 21 24.79 -4.01 -12.17
N ILE A 22 23.84 -3.82 -11.26
CA ILE A 22 24.12 -3.47 -9.85
C ILE A 22 24.98 -4.55 -9.17
N ILE A 23 24.66 -5.82 -9.38
CA ILE A 23 25.43 -6.94 -8.81
C ILE A 23 26.83 -6.99 -9.43
N LYS A 24 26.94 -6.83 -10.74
CA LYS A 24 28.24 -6.79 -11.46
C LYS A 24 29.11 -5.62 -11.02
N ALA A 25 28.51 -4.47 -10.70
CA ALA A 25 29.19 -3.30 -10.19
C ALA A 25 29.70 -3.49 -8.74
N GLY A 26 29.29 -4.57 -8.05
CA GLY A 26 29.73 -4.86 -6.69
C GLY A 26 29.23 -3.85 -5.65
N LEU A 27 28.16 -3.10 -5.96
CA LEU A 27 27.67 -2.03 -5.10
C LEU A 27 27.16 -2.59 -3.78
N GLY A 28 27.72 -2.08 -2.67
CA GLY A 28 27.31 -2.48 -1.33
C GLY A 28 25.96 -1.88 -0.94
N ARG A 29 25.27 -2.51 0.03
CA ARG A 29 23.99 -2.00 0.57
C ARG A 29 24.08 -0.53 0.99
N ARG A 30 25.21 -0.12 1.60
CA ARG A 30 25.44 1.26 2.04
C ARG A 30 25.49 2.26 0.88
N GLU A 31 26.08 1.87 -0.25
CA GLU A 31 26.20 2.73 -1.43
C GLU A 31 24.84 2.87 -2.11
N LEU A 32 24.11 1.76 -2.25
CA LEU A 32 22.75 1.79 -2.78
C LEU A 32 21.82 2.62 -1.90
N PHE A 33 21.99 2.59 -0.57
CA PHE A 33 21.25 3.46 0.35
C PHE A 33 21.60 4.94 0.18
N LYS A 34 22.89 5.28 0.07
CA LYS A 34 23.35 6.66 -0.21
C LYS A 34 22.84 7.21 -1.54
N MET A 35 22.72 6.35 -2.55
CA MET A 35 22.17 6.71 -3.87
C MET A 35 20.62 6.76 -3.90
N GLY A 36 19.95 6.41 -2.79
CA GLY A 36 18.49 6.36 -2.74
C GLY A 36 17.87 5.22 -3.58
N LEU A 37 18.63 4.15 -3.84
CA LEU A 37 18.20 3.00 -4.62
C LEU A 37 17.59 1.88 -3.76
N LEU A 38 17.74 1.96 -2.43
CA LEU A 38 17.12 1.07 -1.46
C LEU A 38 16.08 1.79 -0.60
N THR A 39 15.02 1.08 -0.25
CA THR A 39 14.05 1.48 0.77
C THR A 39 14.61 1.21 2.17
N GLY A 40 14.01 1.81 3.21
CA GLY A 40 14.37 1.54 4.60
C GLY A 40 14.26 0.06 4.99
N GLY A 41 13.38 -0.69 4.32
CA GLY A 41 13.23 -2.14 4.50
C GLY A 41 14.30 -3.00 3.81
N GLY A 42 15.24 -2.40 3.08
CA GLY A 42 16.33 -3.12 2.40
C GLY A 42 15.98 -3.69 1.03
N TYR A 43 14.86 -3.28 0.44
CA TYR A 43 14.46 -3.65 -0.92
C TYR A 43 14.81 -2.56 -1.92
N LEU A 44 14.98 -2.90 -3.20
CA LEU A 44 15.12 -1.89 -4.26
C LEU A 44 13.87 -1.01 -4.30
N VAL A 45 14.07 0.30 -4.49
CA VAL A 45 12.96 1.25 -4.62
C VAL A 45 12.05 0.81 -5.76
N ALA A 46 10.73 0.98 -5.55
CA ALA A 46 9.69 0.70 -6.54
C ALA A 46 9.70 1.75 -7.67
N LYS A 47 10.79 1.82 -8.41
CA LYS A 47 11.00 2.69 -9.57
C LYS A 47 11.05 1.88 -10.86
N SER A 48 10.48 2.44 -11.92
CA SER A 48 10.49 1.83 -13.25
C SER A 48 11.93 1.47 -13.65
N GLY A 49 12.12 0.23 -14.11
CA GLY A 49 13.45 -0.30 -14.47
C GLY A 49 14.32 -0.78 -13.30
N LEU A 50 13.91 -0.65 -12.03
CA LEU A 50 14.57 -1.31 -10.88
C LEU A 50 13.67 -2.35 -10.22
N SER A 51 12.37 -2.14 -10.31
CA SER A 51 11.32 -3.01 -9.78
C SER A 51 10.47 -3.53 -10.95
N ALA A 52 10.18 -4.84 -10.95
CA ALA A 52 9.29 -5.46 -11.95
C ALA A 52 7.81 -5.10 -11.70
N TRP A 53 7.52 -4.65 -10.47
CA TRP A 53 6.20 -4.26 -9.99
C TRP A 53 6.03 -2.73 -9.97
N ALA A 54 7.08 -1.99 -10.35
CA ALA A 54 7.02 -0.54 -10.54
C ALA A 54 6.44 -0.20 -11.91
N SER A 55 5.30 -0.82 -12.23
CA SER A 55 4.37 -0.23 -13.17
C SER A 55 3.90 1.07 -12.54
N ASP A 56 4.04 2.17 -13.29
CA ASP A 56 3.54 3.51 -13.02
C ASP A 56 2.80 3.67 -11.67
N GLY A 57 3.54 4.03 -10.61
CA GLY A 57 2.99 4.38 -9.29
C GLY A 57 2.23 3.27 -8.55
N GLY A 58 2.96 2.43 -7.80
CA GLY A 58 2.38 1.54 -6.79
C GLY A 58 1.57 0.39 -7.38
N SER A 59 1.11 -0.52 -6.52
CA SER A 59 0.01 -1.40 -6.91
C SER A 59 -1.13 -0.55 -7.47
N ASP A 60 -1.75 -1.01 -8.54
CA ASP A 60 -2.91 -0.36 -9.19
C ASP A 60 -4.06 -0.03 -8.20
N GLU A 61 -4.01 -0.63 -7.00
CA GLU A 61 -4.89 -0.38 -5.85
C GLU A 61 -4.76 1.02 -5.23
N CYS A 62 -3.60 1.69 -5.33
CA CYS A 62 -3.35 2.96 -4.62
C CYS A 62 -3.05 4.15 -5.54
N ARG A 63 -3.43 4.11 -6.82
CA ARG A 63 -3.46 5.34 -7.62
C ARG A 63 -4.69 6.16 -7.22
N LEU A 64 -4.47 7.45 -6.97
CA LEU A 64 -5.55 8.44 -6.90
C LEU A 64 -6.39 8.34 -8.18
N GLY A 65 -7.66 7.93 -8.03
CA GLY A 65 -8.58 7.69 -9.16
C GLY A 65 -8.81 6.23 -9.53
N SER A 66 -8.22 5.25 -8.84
CA SER A 66 -8.48 3.81 -9.07
C SER A 66 -9.77 3.27 -8.44
N SER A 67 -10.48 4.07 -7.65
CA SER A 67 -11.79 3.65 -7.14
C SER A 67 -12.80 3.56 -8.29
N PRO A 68 -13.61 2.50 -8.37
CA PRO A 68 -14.78 2.48 -9.26
C PRO A 68 -15.64 3.73 -9.03
N ALA A 69 -16.30 4.23 -10.07
CA ALA A 69 -17.21 5.36 -9.94
C ALA A 69 -18.27 5.05 -8.87
N THR A 70 -18.32 5.87 -7.82
CA THR A 70 -19.32 5.73 -6.76
C THR A 70 -20.63 6.39 -7.19
N THR A 71 -21.75 5.70 -6.97
CA THR A 71 -23.08 6.31 -7.09
C THR A 71 -23.38 7.06 -5.78
N PRO A 72 -23.92 8.29 -5.83
CA PRO A 72 -24.37 8.96 -4.62
C PRO A 72 -25.44 8.13 -3.92
N PHE A 73 -25.50 8.21 -2.60
CA PHE A 73 -26.56 7.56 -1.83
C PHE A 73 -27.93 8.11 -2.28
N ILE A 74 -28.80 7.22 -2.75
CA ILE A 74 -30.18 7.55 -3.15
C ILE A 74 -31.09 7.45 -1.92
N ASP A 75 -30.80 6.51 -1.03
CA ASP A 75 -31.60 6.27 0.15
C ASP A 75 -31.30 7.31 1.25
N PRO A 76 -32.34 7.88 1.88
CA PRO A 76 -32.14 8.75 3.02
C PRO A 76 -31.44 7.97 4.14
N LEU A 77 -30.34 8.53 4.66
CA LEU A 77 -29.65 7.95 5.80
C LEU A 77 -30.62 7.84 6.98
N ARG A 78 -30.68 6.66 7.58
CA ARG A 78 -31.54 6.41 8.74
C ARG A 78 -30.98 7.19 9.93
N ILE A 79 -31.61 8.31 10.26
CA ILE A 79 -31.23 9.11 11.43
C ILE A 79 -31.59 8.30 12.69
N PRO A 80 -30.63 7.99 13.58
CA PRO A 80 -30.95 7.33 14.83
C PRO A 80 -31.86 8.23 15.69
N PRO A 81 -32.79 7.65 16.47
CA PRO A 81 -33.62 8.45 17.36
C PRO A 81 -32.76 9.15 18.41
N ILE A 82 -33.14 10.38 18.76
CA ILE A 82 -32.53 11.09 19.89
C ILE A 82 -32.93 10.36 21.17
N LEU A 83 -31.95 9.84 21.90
CA LEU A 83 -32.19 9.20 23.19
C LEU A 83 -32.47 10.28 24.26
N PRO A 84 -33.39 10.02 25.21
CA PRO A 84 -33.61 10.92 26.33
C PRO A 84 -32.37 10.98 27.23
N SER A 85 -32.14 12.13 27.87
CA SER A 85 -31.13 12.27 28.92
C SER A 85 -31.45 11.31 30.07
N ARG A 86 -30.46 10.56 30.54
CA ARG A 86 -30.55 9.69 31.72
C ARG A 86 -29.60 10.18 32.79
N ALA A 87 -29.99 10.06 34.06
CA ALA A 87 -29.09 10.33 35.17
C ALA A 87 -28.03 9.23 35.25
N GLU A 88 -26.80 9.58 35.63
CA GLU A 88 -25.70 8.61 35.79
C GLU A 88 -26.03 7.52 36.82
N SER A 89 -26.88 7.82 37.80
CA SER A 89 -27.39 6.88 38.80
C SER A 89 -28.26 5.75 38.23
N GLU A 90 -28.76 5.89 37.01
CA GLU A 90 -29.57 4.87 36.32
C GLU A 90 -28.72 3.87 35.53
N LEU A 91 -27.41 4.13 35.39
CA LEU A 91 -26.49 3.28 34.66
C LEU A 91 -26.03 2.12 35.53
N THR A 92 -26.25 0.89 35.07
CA THR A 92 -25.81 -0.35 35.74
C THR A 92 -24.97 -1.19 34.77
N PRO A 93 -23.66 -1.40 35.05
CA PRO A 93 -22.88 -0.85 36.17
C PRO A 93 -22.68 0.67 36.06
N ALA A 94 -22.37 1.31 37.19
CA ALA A 94 -22.00 2.72 37.20
C ALA A 94 -20.75 2.94 36.32
N PRO A 95 -20.66 4.07 35.59
CA PRO A 95 -19.48 4.40 34.79
C PRO A 95 -18.23 4.46 35.69
N GLN A 96 -17.16 3.80 35.24
CA GLN A 96 -15.90 3.72 35.97
C GLN A 96 -14.91 4.71 35.34
N GLU A 97 -14.26 5.58 36.13
CA GLU A 97 -13.25 6.52 35.61
C GLU A 97 -12.04 5.81 34.99
N CYS A 98 -11.72 4.60 35.47
CA CYS A 98 -10.62 3.77 34.97
C CYS A 98 -11.11 2.33 34.77
N PRO A 99 -11.48 1.91 33.55
CA PRO A 99 -11.74 0.50 33.28
C PRO A 99 -10.40 -0.24 33.16
N ASN A 100 -10.23 -1.26 34.02
CA ASN A 100 -9.08 -2.14 34.26
C ASN A 100 -8.19 -1.74 35.45
#